data_AF-A0A349HSI2-F1
#
_entry.id   AF-A0A349HSI2-F1
#
_cell.length_a   1.000
_cell.length_b   1.000
_cell.length_c   1.000
_cell.angle_alpha   90.00
_cell.angle_beta   90.00
_cell.angle_gamma   90.00
#
_symmetry.space_group_name_H-M   'P 1'
#
loop_
_entity.id
_entity.type
_entity.pdbx_description
1 polymer ?
#
loop_
_entity_poly.entity_id
_entity_poly.type
_entity_poly.pdbx_seq_one_letter_code
_entity_poly.pdbx_strand_id
1 'polypeptide(L)'
;MDIIPIEVKKKCIELNQNMTAREIYTNYYSKHYDLSFDSFKRQLKRWKKKNKEVNNIPENKDKHNLNLIETLKKGIDIKELSEKLNISVKTCESIIEDIKSQGYNVLQAGNEVKISNIIVPTDNRIEHKWNGDKIIRFGLMGDTQINSKYTQLTHLHKFYDICKEEGIEIVYHTGDIDEGEQMRPGHQYECYEQGADDHVKEIIRVYPKREGITTHFITGNHDASIIKRCGYDIGYPIATQREDMKYLGQSCATIDLTPNCTLELRHPIDGTAYALSYKIQKMVEAMSGGEKPNIFAVGHYHKAEYFFYRNVHIFQTACFLPYTLITMADGTRKRISDIKVGDYVITHNNNTKKVTEVFKRKYSGDFYKLNYGRKNRPDQTITATEEHPILVERNGKKQWVQIKNVTSNDYVFTSSKPCDCCGEPIPYFLKLCKNCNPMDNKKTREKLSETRGGFKKTRAKTSSGIKHLKKDIIPFCDDMKKDGWQIVPIGAGVIPDAVGFKDGKIVLFEVESSKNQLLEFKKAKYKDAPISSYVDDIRWIDISDERKEQP
;
A
#
# COMPACT_ATOMS: atom_id res chain seq x y z
N MET A 1 -4.13 8.98 40.94
CA MET A 1 -3.08 8.39 41.82
C MET A 1 -1.90 8.15 40.92
N ASP A 2 -0.83 8.93 41.08
CA ASP A 2 0.35 8.79 40.24
C ASP A 2 0.96 7.40 40.40
N ILE A 3 1.14 6.71 39.28
CA ILE A 3 1.74 5.38 39.24
C ILE A 3 3.22 5.56 39.53
N ILE A 4 3.67 5.16 40.72
CA ILE A 4 5.08 5.25 41.11
C ILE A 4 5.90 4.28 40.22
N PRO A 5 6.92 4.77 39.48
CA PRO A 5 7.79 3.99 38.61
C PRO A 5 8.51 2.87 39.36
N ILE A 6 8.85 1.81 38.63
CA ILE A 6 9.39 0.59 39.23
C ILE A 6 10.81 0.79 39.77
N GLU A 7 11.56 1.72 39.19
CA GLU A 7 12.91 2.12 39.57
C GLU A 7 12.90 2.79 40.95
N VAL A 8 11.94 3.70 41.18
CA VAL A 8 11.75 4.38 42.47
C VAL A 8 11.36 3.38 43.56
N LYS A 9 10.49 2.42 43.22
CA LYS A 9 10.11 1.31 44.13
C LYS A 9 11.32 0.46 44.51
N LYS A 10 12.08 -0.02 43.52
CA LYS A 10 13.27 -0.86 43.73
C LYS A 10 14.30 -0.14 44.60
N LYS A 11 14.58 1.14 44.31
CA LYS A 11 15.54 1.92 45.09
C LYS A 11 15.07 2.17 46.53
N CYS A 12 13.78 2.41 46.76
CA CYS A 12 13.23 2.53 48.11
C CYS A 12 13.36 1.22 48.91
N ILE A 13 13.20 0.05 48.28
CA ILE A 13 13.35 -1.25 48.96
C ILE A 13 14.82 -1.52 49.29
N GLU A 14 15.73 -1.21 48.36
CA GLU A 14 17.19 -1.31 48.53
C GLU A 14 17.67 -0.43 49.69
N LEU A 15 17.32 0.87 49.67
CA LEU A 15 17.69 1.80 50.74
C LEU A 15 17.10 1.38 52.10
N ASN A 16 15.94 0.72 52.12
CA ASN A 16 15.32 0.22 53.36
C ASN A 16 15.97 -1.04 53.93
N GLN A 17 17.10 -1.49 53.37
CA GLN A 17 17.99 -2.43 54.03
C GLN A 17 18.88 -1.74 55.07
N ASN A 18 19.26 -0.47 54.85
CA ASN A 18 20.25 0.24 55.67
C ASN A 18 19.75 1.57 56.26
N MET A 19 18.57 2.06 55.84
CA MET A 19 17.97 3.32 56.29
C MET A 19 16.55 3.12 56.82
N THR A 20 16.13 3.95 57.77
CA THR A 20 14.76 3.96 58.27
C THR A 20 13.78 4.44 57.20
N ALA A 21 12.51 4.02 57.30
CA ALA A 21 11.49 4.47 56.35
C ALA A 21 11.35 6.01 56.31
N ARG A 22 11.56 6.69 57.45
CA ARG A 22 11.47 8.15 57.55
C ARG A 22 12.60 8.84 56.80
N GLU A 23 13.81 8.30 56.85
CA GLU A 23 14.95 8.83 56.10
C GLU A 23 14.79 8.63 54.60
N ILE A 24 14.31 7.46 54.16
CA ILE A 24 14.07 7.20 52.73
C ILE A 24 12.98 8.12 52.18
N TYR A 25 11.94 8.34 52.98
CA TYR A 25 10.88 9.27 52.63
C TYR A 25 11.42 10.69 52.43
N THR A 26 12.17 11.19 53.41
CA THR A 26 12.65 12.57 53.44
C THR A 26 13.77 12.81 52.42
N ASN A 27 14.68 11.85 52.26
CA ASN A 27 15.90 12.07 51.47
C ASN A 27 15.75 11.67 50.00
N TYR A 28 14.79 10.79 49.67
CA TYR A 28 14.61 10.23 48.34
C TYR A 28 13.17 10.32 47.84
N TYR A 29 12.21 9.67 48.51
CA TYR A 29 10.86 9.49 47.93
C TYR A 29 10.07 10.80 47.78
N SER A 30 10.14 11.70 48.77
CA SER A 30 9.45 13.01 48.73
C SER A 30 9.97 13.96 47.66
N LYS A 31 11.18 13.72 47.11
CA LYS A 31 11.70 14.46 45.96
C LYS A 31 11.07 14.04 44.63
N HIS A 32 10.46 12.85 44.61
CA HIS A 32 9.84 12.28 43.41
C HIS A 32 8.31 12.25 43.49
N TYR A 33 7.71 12.23 44.69
CA TYR A 33 6.26 12.12 44.90
C TYR A 33 5.76 12.89 46.12
N ASP A 34 4.64 13.58 45.97
CA ASP A 34 3.98 14.35 47.03
C ASP A 34 2.89 13.53 47.76
N LEU A 35 3.29 12.38 48.31
CA LEU A 35 2.41 11.53 49.12
C LEU A 35 2.83 11.56 50.57
N SER A 36 1.88 11.61 51.51
CA SER A 36 2.22 11.63 52.95
C SER A 36 3.08 10.44 53.39
N PHE A 37 3.90 10.67 54.43
CA PHE A 37 4.78 9.64 54.99
C PHE A 37 4.03 8.35 55.35
N ASP A 38 2.82 8.44 55.90
CA ASP A 38 2.04 7.27 56.27
C ASP A 38 1.58 6.48 55.05
N SER A 39 1.25 7.18 53.95
CA SER A 39 0.95 6.52 52.68
C SER A 39 2.18 5.81 52.12
N PHE A 40 3.34 6.48 52.11
CA PHE A 40 4.62 5.88 51.71
C PHE A 40 4.98 4.66 52.57
N LYS A 41 4.87 4.76 53.89
CA LYS A 41 5.21 3.67 54.82
C LYS A 41 4.37 2.41 54.56
N ARG A 42 3.07 2.56 54.26
CA ARG A 42 2.21 1.44 53.86
C ARG A 42 2.65 0.83 52.52
N GLN A 43 3.01 1.66 51.55
CA GLN A 43 3.45 1.21 50.24
C GLN A 43 4.79 0.46 50.32
N LEU A 44 5.76 0.99 51.07
CA LEU A 44 7.06 0.35 51.31
C LEU A 44 6.91 -1.03 51.96
N LYS A 45 5.99 -1.16 52.94
CA LYS A 45 5.67 -2.46 53.56
C LYS A 45 5.08 -3.45 52.56
N ARG A 46 4.18 -3.01 51.67
CA ARG A 46 3.61 -3.85 50.60
C ARG A 46 4.68 -4.28 49.60
N TRP A 47 5.57 -3.38 49.20
CA TRP A 47 6.67 -3.70 48.28
C TRP A 47 7.67 -4.68 48.90
N LYS A 48 8.00 -4.53 50.20
CA LYS A 48 8.83 -5.50 50.93
C LYS A 48 8.19 -6.88 51.01
N LYS A 49 6.89 -6.98 51.28
CA LYS A 49 6.17 -8.26 51.34
C LYS A 49 6.22 -8.98 49.99
N LYS A 50 5.95 -8.25 48.90
CA LYS A 50 6.01 -8.77 47.52
C LYS A 50 7.43 -9.23 47.14
N ASN A 51 8.48 -8.52 47.56
CA ASN A 51 9.86 -8.94 47.35
C ASN A 51 10.30 -10.13 48.25
N LYS A 52 9.77 -10.24 49.48
CA LYS A 52 10.06 -11.38 50.36
C LYS A 52 9.39 -12.68 49.92
N GLU A 53 8.17 -12.60 49.36
CA GLU A 53 7.48 -13.75 48.75
C GLU A 53 8.21 -14.29 47.51
N VAL A 54 8.96 -13.43 46.80
CA VAL A 54 9.84 -13.83 45.69
C VAL A 54 11.12 -14.54 46.17
N ASN A 55 11.63 -14.19 47.35
CA ASN A 55 12.90 -14.72 47.88
C ASN A 55 12.75 -15.99 48.75
N ASN A 56 11.54 -16.37 49.18
CA ASN A 56 11.27 -17.55 50.02
C ASN A 56 10.70 -18.75 49.24
N ILE A 57 11.09 -18.90 47.97
CA ILE A 57 10.84 -20.11 47.20
C ILE A 57 12.08 -21.01 47.36
N PRO A 58 11.95 -22.27 47.81
CA PRO A 58 13.09 -23.18 47.90
C PRO A 58 13.79 -23.27 46.54
N GLU A 59 15.12 -23.17 46.51
CA GLU A 59 15.93 -23.44 45.33
C GLU A 59 15.76 -24.91 44.94
N ASN A 60 14.75 -25.16 44.10
CA ASN A 60 14.61 -26.42 43.39
C ASN A 60 15.32 -26.25 42.04
N LYS A 61 16.40 -27.01 41.83
CA LYS A 61 17.34 -26.90 40.69
C LYS A 61 16.77 -27.32 39.33
N ASP A 62 15.44 -27.44 39.20
CA ASP A 62 14.76 -27.91 37.99
C ASP A 62 13.66 -26.94 37.52
N LYS A 63 13.97 -25.65 37.34
CA LYS A 63 13.11 -24.77 36.53
C LYS A 63 13.45 -24.98 35.06
N HIS A 64 12.64 -25.81 34.40
CA HIS A 64 12.49 -25.77 32.95
C HIS A 64 12.34 -24.31 32.50
N ASN A 65 13.29 -23.86 31.66
CA ASN A 65 13.20 -22.66 30.83
C ASN A 65 11.96 -22.79 29.93
N LEU A 66 10.78 -22.46 30.44
CA LEU A 66 9.59 -22.39 29.61
C LEU A 66 9.68 -21.09 28.82
N ASN A 67 10.18 -21.18 27.59
CA ASN A 67 10.20 -20.06 26.67
C ASN A 67 8.74 -19.72 26.30
N LEU A 68 8.18 -18.73 27.00
CA LEU A 68 6.78 -18.35 26.89
C LEU A 68 6.41 -17.93 25.46
N ILE A 69 7.31 -17.23 24.76
CA ILE A 69 7.12 -16.83 23.37
C ILE A 69 7.10 -18.05 22.45
N GLU A 70 8.02 -19.00 22.59
CA GLU A 70 7.99 -20.25 21.81
C GLU A 70 6.75 -21.10 22.10
N THR A 71 6.30 -21.10 23.35
CA THR A 71 5.09 -21.81 23.77
C THR A 71 3.87 -21.20 23.11
N LEU A 72 3.74 -19.87 23.16
CA LEU A 72 2.64 -19.15 22.51
C LEU A 72 2.73 -19.21 20.97
N LYS A 73 3.92 -19.33 20.36
CA LYS A 73 4.05 -19.57 18.91
C LYS A 73 3.46 -20.91 18.49
N LYS A 74 3.57 -21.95 19.33
CA LYS A 74 2.96 -23.27 19.06
C LYS A 74 1.44 -23.25 19.27
N GLY A 75 0.97 -22.41 20.18
CA GLY A 75 -0.42 -22.41 20.65
C GLY A 75 -0.54 -23.25 21.91
N ILE A 76 -1.31 -22.78 22.88
CA ILE A 76 -1.53 -23.47 24.16
C ILE A 76 -2.89 -23.12 24.75
N ASP A 77 -3.54 -24.08 25.40
CA ASP A 77 -4.75 -23.81 26.19
C ASP A 77 -4.39 -22.94 27.40
N ILE A 78 -5.20 -21.92 27.69
CA ILE A 78 -4.91 -20.97 28.78
C ILE A 78 -4.85 -21.64 30.15
N LYS A 79 -5.58 -22.75 30.36
CA LYS A 79 -5.52 -23.55 31.59
C LYS A 79 -4.24 -24.37 31.64
N GLU A 80 -3.83 -24.98 30.53
CA GLU A 80 -2.55 -25.68 30.43
C GLU A 80 -1.36 -24.72 30.65
N LEU A 81 -1.47 -23.49 30.13
CA LEU A 81 -0.48 -22.43 30.37
C LEU A 81 -0.43 -22.03 31.86
N SER A 82 -1.61 -21.92 32.50
CA SER A 82 -1.75 -21.67 33.94
C SER A 82 -1.05 -22.73 34.78
N GLU A 83 -1.22 -24.00 34.43
CA GLU A 83 -0.60 -25.14 35.09
C GLU A 83 0.92 -25.17 34.88
N LYS A 84 1.39 -24.98 33.65
CA LYS A 84 2.83 -24.96 33.32
C LYS A 84 3.58 -23.81 33.99
N LEU A 85 2.94 -22.65 34.15
CA LEU A 85 3.52 -21.49 34.82
C LEU A 85 3.28 -21.49 36.34
N ASN A 86 2.45 -22.41 36.84
CA ASN A 86 2.00 -22.48 38.24
C ASN A 86 1.45 -21.15 38.78
N ILE A 87 0.56 -20.53 38.00
CA ILE A 87 -0.13 -19.27 38.33
C ILE A 87 -1.63 -19.43 38.07
N SER A 88 -2.45 -18.45 38.46
CA SER A 88 -3.89 -18.47 38.17
C SER A 88 -4.19 -18.05 36.73
N VAL A 89 -5.31 -18.53 36.17
CA VAL A 89 -5.76 -18.18 34.81
C VAL A 89 -5.85 -16.67 34.62
N LYS A 90 -6.36 -15.94 35.62
CA LYS A 90 -6.43 -14.47 35.60
C LYS A 90 -5.06 -13.80 35.53
N THR A 91 -4.04 -14.42 36.13
CA THR A 91 -2.64 -13.94 36.02
C THR A 91 -2.07 -14.27 34.64
N CYS A 92 -2.38 -15.43 34.06
CA CYS A 92 -2.05 -15.74 32.66
C CYS A 92 -2.66 -14.73 31.69
N GLU A 93 -3.93 -14.37 31.85
CA GLU A 93 -4.60 -13.35 31.03
C GLU A 93 -3.87 -12.00 31.12
N SER A 94 -3.43 -11.60 32.31
CA SER A 94 -2.65 -10.37 32.50
C SER A 94 -1.29 -10.44 31.80
N ILE A 95 -0.60 -11.59 31.85
CA ILE A 95 0.67 -11.81 31.14
C ILE A 95 0.46 -11.77 29.62
N ILE A 96 -0.64 -12.36 29.11
CA ILE A 96 -0.99 -12.31 27.69
C ILE A 96 -1.22 -10.86 27.26
N GLU A 97 -1.91 -10.06 28.08
CA GLU A 97 -2.12 -8.65 27.79
C GLU A 97 -0.81 -7.85 27.82
N ASP A 98 0.08 -8.13 28.77
CA ASP A 98 1.43 -7.56 28.80
C ASP A 98 2.21 -7.90 27.52
N ILE A 99 2.11 -9.14 27.03
CA ILE A 99 2.75 -9.60 25.78
C ILE A 99 2.15 -8.90 24.56
N LYS A 100 0.83 -8.71 24.50
CA LYS A 100 0.18 -7.92 23.45
C LYS A 100 0.66 -6.47 23.47
N SER A 101 0.79 -5.87 24.65
CA SER A 101 1.27 -4.49 24.81
C SER A 101 2.71 -4.29 24.34
N GLN A 102 3.51 -5.36 24.30
CA GLN A 102 4.87 -5.37 23.75
C GLN A 102 4.92 -5.46 22.22
N GLY A 103 3.76 -5.65 21.55
CA GLY A 103 3.62 -5.73 20.10
C GLY A 103 3.42 -7.14 19.55
N TYR A 104 3.37 -8.19 20.38
CA TYR A 104 3.08 -9.53 19.88
C TYR A 104 1.60 -9.67 19.49
N ASN A 105 1.35 -10.10 18.27
CA ASN A 105 0.01 -10.34 17.73
C ASN A 105 -0.56 -11.64 18.30
N VAL A 106 -1.07 -11.60 19.54
CA VAL A 106 -1.66 -12.75 20.22
C VAL A 106 -3.15 -12.85 19.90
N LEU A 107 -3.55 -13.94 19.27
CA LEU A 107 -4.96 -14.29 19.05
C LEU A 107 -5.42 -15.31 20.08
N GLN A 108 -6.68 -15.18 20.49
CA GLN A 108 -7.35 -16.14 21.35
C GLN A 108 -8.59 -16.69 20.63
N ALA A 109 -8.63 -18.01 20.44
CA ALA A 109 -9.75 -18.72 19.84
C ALA A 109 -10.27 -19.74 20.86
N GLY A 110 -11.38 -19.40 21.53
CA GLY A 110 -11.85 -20.17 22.68
C GLY A 110 -10.84 -20.13 23.83
N ASN A 111 -10.35 -21.29 24.25
CA ASN A 111 -9.35 -21.40 25.31
C ASN A 111 -7.90 -21.44 24.79
N GLU A 112 -7.69 -21.58 23.48
CA GLU A 112 -6.34 -21.60 22.91
C GLU A 112 -5.84 -20.17 22.68
N VAL A 113 -4.62 -19.89 23.13
CA VAL A 113 -3.93 -18.62 22.97
C VAL A 113 -2.66 -18.84 22.15
N LYS A 114 -2.47 -18.03 21.11
CA LYS A 114 -1.37 -18.20 20.15
C LYS A 114 -0.85 -16.88 19.59
N ILE A 115 0.48 -16.74 19.47
CA ILE A 115 1.07 -15.69 18.63
C ILE A 115 0.82 -16.05 17.17
N SER A 116 0.05 -15.20 16.50
CA SER A 116 -0.41 -15.41 15.14
C SER A 116 0.35 -14.54 14.16
N ASN A 117 0.61 -15.10 13.00
CA ASN A 117 1.11 -14.36 11.84
C ASN A 117 -0.04 -13.84 10.96
N ILE A 118 -1.30 -14.13 11.34
CA ILE A 118 -2.50 -13.65 10.68
C ILE A 118 -2.84 -12.27 11.23
N ILE A 119 -2.92 -11.31 10.33
CA ILE A 119 -3.34 -9.95 10.64
C ILE A 119 -4.87 -9.90 10.56
N VAL A 120 -5.50 -9.53 11.66
CA VAL A 120 -6.94 -9.30 11.73
C VAL A 120 -7.15 -7.78 11.76
N PRO A 121 -7.91 -7.20 10.80
CA PRO A 121 -8.21 -5.77 10.83
C PRO A 121 -8.92 -5.39 12.13
N THR A 122 -8.39 -4.39 12.83
CA THR A 122 -9.02 -3.84 14.03
C THR A 122 -9.65 -2.49 13.71
N ASP A 123 -10.84 -2.24 14.25
CA ASP A 123 -11.47 -0.93 14.16
C ASP A 123 -10.85 0.00 15.21
N ASN A 124 -9.93 0.86 14.78
CA ASN A 124 -9.22 1.77 15.66
C ASN A 124 -9.85 3.15 15.58
N ARG A 125 -10.58 3.57 16.63
CA ARG A 125 -11.19 4.90 16.72
C ARG A 125 -10.63 5.70 17.88
N ILE A 126 -10.22 6.94 17.61
CA ILE A 126 -9.60 7.85 18.58
C ILE A 126 -10.41 9.13 18.66
N GLU A 127 -10.80 9.54 19.87
CA GLU A 127 -11.55 10.76 20.10
C GLU A 127 -10.65 11.87 20.67
N HIS A 128 -10.58 13.01 19.96
CA HIS A 128 -9.94 14.21 20.51
C HIS A 128 -10.96 15.09 21.22
N LYS A 129 -10.58 15.59 22.40
CA LYS A 129 -11.38 16.58 23.11
C LYS A 129 -11.39 17.89 22.33
N TRP A 130 -12.60 18.35 22.01
CA TRP A 130 -12.84 19.59 21.30
C TRP A 130 -13.92 20.43 21.99
N ASN A 131 -13.61 21.69 22.27
CA ASN A 131 -14.51 22.66 22.91
C ASN A 131 -14.86 23.84 22.00
N GLY A 132 -14.39 23.89 20.76
CA GLY A 132 -14.75 24.92 19.78
C GLY A 132 -13.91 26.19 19.79
N ASP A 133 -12.82 26.25 20.55
CA ASP A 133 -12.11 27.51 20.84
C ASP A 133 -10.88 27.81 19.96
N LYS A 134 -10.49 26.90 19.06
CA LYS A 134 -9.28 27.04 18.24
C LYS A 134 -9.49 26.67 16.77
N ILE A 135 -8.45 26.76 15.96
CA ILE A 135 -8.42 26.19 14.61
C ILE A 135 -7.50 24.98 14.66
N ILE A 136 -7.98 23.83 14.17
CA ILE A 136 -7.16 22.61 14.10
C ILE A 136 -6.29 22.70 12.84
N ARG A 137 -4.97 22.65 13.03
CA ARG A 137 -3.98 22.55 11.95
C ARG A 137 -3.10 21.33 12.21
N PHE A 138 -2.89 20.51 11.20
CA PHE A 138 -2.04 19.32 11.29
C PHE A 138 -1.24 19.10 10.00
N GLY A 139 -0.11 18.41 10.10
CA GLY A 139 0.62 17.87 8.97
C GLY A 139 0.05 16.53 8.56
N LEU A 140 0.08 16.21 7.26
CA LEU A 140 -0.39 14.92 6.74
C LEU A 140 0.64 14.38 5.75
N MET A 141 1.14 13.16 6.00
CA MET A 141 2.13 12.50 5.16
C MET A 141 2.10 10.97 5.36
N GLY A 142 2.92 10.20 4.64
CA GLY A 142 3.02 8.75 4.80
C GLY A 142 4.19 8.17 4.01
N ASP A 143 4.31 6.84 4.03
CA ASP A 143 5.24 6.09 3.19
C ASP A 143 6.69 6.58 3.33
N THR A 144 7.17 6.65 4.58
CA THR A 144 8.58 6.95 4.87
C THR A 144 9.50 5.81 4.50
N GLN A 145 9.01 4.57 4.64
CA GLN A 145 9.72 3.34 4.31
C GLN A 145 11.17 3.37 4.83
N ILE A 146 11.33 3.67 6.12
CA ILE A 146 12.63 3.63 6.81
C ILE A 146 13.16 2.19 6.78
N ASN A 147 14.48 2.01 6.85
CA ASN A 147 15.19 0.76 6.54
C ASN A 147 15.34 0.47 5.04
N SER A 148 14.69 1.21 4.15
CA SER A 148 14.99 1.21 2.71
C SER A 148 16.28 1.96 2.40
N LYS A 149 17.16 1.44 1.53
CA LYS A 149 18.37 2.15 1.06
C LYS A 149 18.06 3.47 0.32
N TYR A 150 16.79 3.74 0.06
CA TYR A 150 16.32 4.76 -0.85
C TYR A 150 15.51 5.85 -0.15
N THR A 151 15.12 5.61 1.11
CA THR A 151 14.34 6.52 1.93
C THR A 151 15.02 7.89 2.02
N GLN A 152 14.24 8.96 1.85
CA GLN A 152 14.74 10.32 1.83
C GLN A 152 14.61 10.99 3.20
N LEU A 153 15.38 10.51 4.19
CA LEU A 153 15.37 11.05 5.56
C LEU A 153 15.56 12.57 5.62
N THR A 154 16.41 13.14 4.75
CA THR A 154 16.60 14.61 4.67
C THR A 154 15.30 15.35 4.36
N HIS A 155 14.48 14.82 3.44
CA HIS A 155 13.20 15.43 3.10
C HIS A 155 12.17 15.23 4.21
N LEU A 156 12.22 14.08 4.90
CA LEU A 156 11.41 13.82 6.07
C LEU A 156 11.74 14.83 7.19
N HIS A 157 13.00 15.03 7.55
CA HIS A 157 13.39 16.06 8.52
C HIS A 157 12.95 17.46 8.11
N LYS A 158 13.15 17.81 6.84
CA LYS A 158 12.72 19.11 6.33
C LYS A 158 11.20 19.32 6.41
N PHE A 159 10.42 18.27 6.21
CA PHE A 159 8.97 18.34 6.42
C PHE A 159 8.64 18.71 7.87
N TYR A 160 9.31 18.08 8.85
CA TYR A 160 9.14 18.42 10.26
C TYR A 160 9.65 19.82 10.62
N ASP A 161 10.70 20.31 9.95
CA ASP A 161 11.15 21.70 10.09
C ASP A 161 10.07 22.68 9.63
N ILE A 162 9.46 22.43 8.46
CA ILE A 162 8.33 23.22 7.95
C ILE A 162 7.14 23.15 8.92
N CYS A 163 6.80 21.97 9.44
CA CYS A 163 5.76 21.84 10.45
C CYS A 163 6.05 22.71 11.69
N LYS A 164 7.30 22.72 12.15
CA LYS A 164 7.70 23.54 13.30
C LYS A 164 7.61 25.03 13.00
N GLU A 165 8.11 25.46 11.84
CA GLU A 165 8.04 26.85 11.37
C GLU A 165 6.60 27.36 11.23
N GLU A 166 5.70 26.48 10.78
CA GLU A 166 4.27 26.76 10.62
C GLU A 166 3.45 26.66 11.92
N GLY A 167 4.08 26.26 13.03
CA GLY A 167 3.40 26.07 14.32
C GLY A 167 2.44 24.87 14.34
N ILE A 168 2.76 23.82 13.58
CA ILE A 168 2.01 22.56 13.55
C ILE A 168 2.48 21.66 14.70
N GLU A 169 1.54 21.25 15.54
CA GLU A 169 1.81 20.40 16.73
C GLU A 169 1.50 18.92 16.49
N ILE A 170 0.68 18.60 15.48
CA ILE A 170 0.20 17.25 15.20
C ILE A 170 0.51 16.90 13.74
N VAL A 171 1.12 15.75 13.52
CA VAL A 171 1.32 15.15 12.20
C VAL A 171 0.62 13.80 12.16
N TYR A 172 -0.20 13.56 11.14
CA TYR A 172 -0.80 12.25 10.88
C TYR A 172 -0.04 11.51 9.78
N HIS A 173 0.29 10.23 10.03
CA HIS A 173 1.08 9.38 9.14
C HIS A 173 0.27 8.17 8.63
N THR A 174 0.08 8.07 7.32
CA THR A 174 -0.82 7.09 6.67
C THR A 174 -0.22 5.70 6.43
N GLY A 175 0.68 5.21 7.28
CA GLY A 175 1.27 3.86 7.13
C GLY A 175 2.54 3.78 6.29
N ASP A 176 3.11 2.56 6.25
CA ASP A 176 4.43 2.24 5.70
C ASP A 176 5.54 3.10 6.30
N ILE A 177 5.63 3.03 7.64
CA ILE A 177 6.71 3.71 8.36
C ILE A 177 8.06 3.01 8.11
N ASP A 178 8.02 1.68 8.09
CA ASP A 178 9.12 0.77 7.76
C ASP A 178 9.03 0.26 6.31
N GLU A 179 10.16 -0.12 5.71
CA GLU A 179 10.23 -0.80 4.40
C GLU A 179 9.79 -2.27 4.50
N GLY A 180 9.69 -2.85 5.69
CA GLY A 180 9.33 -4.24 5.87
C GLY A 180 10.47 -5.19 5.49
N GLU A 181 10.16 -6.49 5.48
CA GLU A 181 11.15 -7.54 5.29
C GLU A 181 10.61 -8.67 4.39
N GLN A 182 11.45 -9.11 3.45
CA GLN A 182 11.18 -10.28 2.58
C GLN A 182 9.80 -10.29 1.87
N MET A 183 9.27 -9.12 1.53
CA MET A 183 7.98 -8.99 0.83
C MET A 183 7.97 -9.58 -0.58
N ARG A 184 9.16 -9.69 -1.19
CA ARG A 184 9.40 -10.35 -2.47
C ARG A 184 10.82 -10.94 -2.50
N PRO A 185 11.10 -11.92 -3.39
CA PRO A 185 12.46 -12.44 -3.55
C PRO A 185 13.47 -11.31 -3.80
N GLY A 186 14.55 -11.30 -3.01
CA GLY A 186 15.62 -10.30 -3.08
C GLY A 186 15.35 -9.00 -2.33
N HIS A 187 14.16 -8.80 -1.74
CA HIS A 187 13.81 -7.56 -1.02
C HIS A 187 14.79 -7.19 0.11
N GLN A 188 15.28 -8.20 0.84
CA GLN A 188 16.29 -8.00 1.91
C GLN A 188 17.56 -7.27 1.46
N TYR A 189 17.90 -7.28 0.17
CA TYR A 189 19.07 -6.56 -0.36
C TYR A 189 18.76 -5.08 -0.63
N GLU A 190 17.51 -4.67 -0.56
CA GLU A 190 17.06 -3.28 -0.68
C GLU A 190 16.96 -2.60 0.70
N CYS A 191 16.81 -3.40 1.76
CA CYS A 191 16.89 -2.92 3.13
C CYS A 191 18.35 -2.84 3.61
N TYR A 192 18.67 -1.88 4.49
CA TYR A 192 20.02 -1.75 5.07
C TYR A 192 20.15 -2.31 6.48
N GLU A 193 19.04 -2.45 7.22
CA GLU A 193 18.94 -3.26 8.44
C GLU A 193 18.12 -4.53 8.16
N GLN A 194 18.18 -5.51 9.06
CA GLN A 194 17.40 -6.75 9.00
C GLN A 194 16.87 -7.14 10.38
N GLY A 195 15.67 -7.71 10.42
CA GLY A 195 15.03 -8.13 11.67
C GLY A 195 14.28 -7.01 12.38
N ALA A 196 13.19 -7.38 13.04
CA ALA A 196 12.24 -6.44 13.63
C ALA A 196 12.87 -5.48 14.64
N ASP A 197 13.74 -5.99 15.51
CA ASP A 197 14.38 -5.18 16.56
C ASP A 197 15.30 -4.11 15.97
N ASP A 198 16.10 -4.46 14.96
CA ASP A 198 17.04 -3.52 14.34
C ASP A 198 16.31 -2.50 13.47
N HIS A 199 15.24 -2.92 12.78
CA HIS A 199 14.34 -2.00 12.08
C HIS A 199 13.73 -0.95 13.04
N VAL A 200 13.22 -1.39 14.19
CA VAL A 200 12.65 -0.51 15.22
C VAL A 200 13.71 0.43 15.78
N LYS A 201 14.91 -0.07 16.13
CA LYS A 201 16.01 0.77 16.61
C LYS A 201 16.37 1.85 15.59
N GLU A 202 16.42 1.49 14.32
CA GLU A 202 16.76 2.45 13.27
C GLU A 202 15.69 3.53 13.12
N ILE A 203 14.40 3.14 13.11
CA ILE A 203 13.29 4.10 13.10
C ILE A 203 13.43 5.06 14.28
N ILE A 204 13.63 4.56 15.50
CA ILE A 204 13.79 5.40 16.70
C ILE A 204 14.94 6.39 16.54
N ARG A 205 16.06 5.93 15.96
CA ARG A 205 17.28 6.71 15.76
C ARG A 205 17.12 7.83 14.74
N VAL A 206 16.43 7.58 13.61
CA VAL A 206 16.41 8.50 12.47
C VAL A 206 15.11 9.28 12.30
N TYR A 207 14.00 8.82 12.89
CA TYR A 207 12.72 9.51 12.74
C TYR A 207 12.80 10.91 13.39
N PRO A 208 12.40 12.00 12.70
CA PRO A 208 12.57 13.35 13.23
C PRO A 208 11.87 13.54 14.58
N LYS A 209 12.55 14.25 15.49
CA LYS A 209 11.96 14.75 16.75
C LYS A 209 12.04 16.27 16.74
N ARG A 210 10.92 16.94 16.98
CA ARG A 210 10.84 18.41 17.15
C ARG A 210 10.00 18.68 18.40
N GLU A 211 10.49 19.55 19.27
CA GLU A 211 9.79 19.88 20.51
C GLU A 211 8.37 20.42 20.20
N GLY A 212 7.36 19.91 20.89
CA GLY A 212 5.97 20.30 20.69
C GLY A 212 5.28 19.69 19.47
N ILE A 213 5.94 18.83 18.69
CA ILE A 213 5.32 18.08 17.59
C ILE A 213 5.13 16.63 18.00
N THR A 214 3.95 16.09 17.72
CA THR A 214 3.62 14.67 17.90
C THR A 214 3.16 14.04 16.59
N THR A 215 3.61 12.82 16.34
CA THR A 215 3.30 12.05 15.12
C THR A 215 2.34 10.93 15.45
N HIS A 216 1.14 10.99 14.93
CA HIS A 216 0.11 9.97 15.10
C HIS A 216 0.08 9.10 13.85
N PHE A 217 0.47 7.84 13.97
CA PHE A 217 0.74 6.98 12.82
C PHE A 217 -0.05 5.67 12.87
N ILE A 218 -0.49 5.23 11.69
CA ILE A 218 -0.87 3.83 11.45
C ILE A 218 0.32 3.09 10.83
N THR A 219 0.27 1.76 10.83
CA THR A 219 1.18 0.90 10.05
C THR A 219 0.51 0.45 8.74
N GLY A 220 1.31 0.02 7.75
CA GLY A 220 0.87 -0.38 6.40
C GLY A 220 1.29 -1.81 6.02
N ASN A 221 1.24 -2.12 4.72
CA ASN A 221 1.57 -3.48 4.25
C ASN A 221 3.06 -3.81 4.34
N HIS A 222 3.94 -2.81 4.30
CA HIS A 222 5.37 -3.03 4.52
C HIS A 222 5.62 -3.43 5.98
N ASP A 223 5.10 -2.66 6.93
CA ASP A 223 5.19 -2.96 8.36
C ASP A 223 4.59 -4.35 8.70
N ALA A 224 3.43 -4.66 8.12
CA ALA A 224 2.74 -5.95 8.26
C ALA A 224 3.56 -7.17 7.82
N SER A 225 4.58 -6.99 6.98
CA SER A 225 5.47 -8.08 6.58
C SER A 225 6.21 -8.69 7.78
N ILE A 226 6.53 -7.88 8.80
CA ILE A 226 7.19 -8.33 10.03
C ILE A 226 6.22 -9.19 10.86
N ILE A 227 4.96 -8.76 10.99
CA ILE A 227 3.91 -9.55 11.65
C ILE A 227 3.75 -10.90 10.96
N LYS A 228 3.74 -10.95 9.62
CA LYS A 228 3.62 -12.20 8.87
C LYS A 228 4.80 -13.15 9.09
N ARG A 229 5.99 -12.64 9.41
CA ARG A 229 7.19 -13.46 9.67
C ARG A 229 7.26 -13.96 11.10
N CYS A 230 7.07 -13.08 12.08
CA CYS A 230 7.33 -13.41 13.48
C CYS A 230 6.20 -13.06 14.46
N GLY A 231 5.06 -12.55 13.97
CA GLY A 231 3.92 -12.16 14.79
C GLY A 231 4.16 -10.88 15.59
N TYR A 232 5.07 -10.01 15.14
CA TYR A 232 5.47 -8.81 15.86
C TYR A 232 5.05 -7.53 15.14
N ASP A 233 4.20 -6.73 15.78
CA ASP A 233 3.75 -5.42 15.33
C ASP A 233 4.69 -4.35 15.87
N ILE A 234 5.46 -3.75 14.98
CA ILE A 234 6.47 -2.74 15.30
C ILE A 234 5.88 -1.40 15.75
N GLY A 235 4.58 -1.15 15.55
CA GLY A 235 3.94 0.10 16.01
C GLY A 235 4.02 0.29 17.53
N TYR A 236 3.81 -0.77 18.30
CA TYR A 236 3.88 -0.76 19.76
C TYR A 236 5.28 -0.40 20.31
N PRO A 237 6.36 -1.09 19.94
CA PRO A 237 7.69 -0.78 20.45
C PRO A 237 8.21 0.59 19.97
N ILE A 238 7.80 1.08 18.79
CA ILE A 238 8.11 2.45 18.35
C ILE A 238 7.46 3.46 19.29
N ALA A 239 6.14 3.37 19.51
CA ALA A 239 5.41 4.32 20.35
C ALA A 239 5.81 4.26 21.83
N THR A 240 6.25 3.09 22.31
CA THR A 240 6.77 2.92 23.68
C THR A 240 8.10 3.64 23.88
N GLN A 241 8.98 3.61 22.87
CA GLN A 241 10.32 4.19 22.94
C GLN A 241 10.38 5.65 22.47
N ARG A 242 9.36 6.11 21.74
CA ARG A 242 9.21 7.48 21.25
C ARG A 242 7.93 8.08 21.77
N GLU A 243 8.02 8.80 22.89
CA GLU A 243 6.89 9.49 23.51
C GLU A 243 6.15 10.46 22.57
N ASP A 244 6.85 11.00 21.57
CA ASP A 244 6.32 11.90 20.55
C ASP A 244 5.63 11.18 19.39
N MET A 245 5.73 9.86 19.32
CA MET A 245 5.08 9.04 18.28
C MET A 245 3.95 8.21 18.90
N LYS A 246 2.72 8.42 18.41
CA LYS A 246 1.50 7.78 18.90
C LYS A 246 1.03 6.76 17.86
N TYR A 247 1.11 5.48 18.20
CA TYR A 247 0.59 4.42 17.35
C TYR A 247 -0.94 4.37 17.43
N LEU A 248 -1.60 4.46 16.28
CA LEU A 248 -3.06 4.48 16.16
C LEU A 248 -3.65 3.12 15.77
N GLY A 249 -2.84 2.20 15.23
CA GLY A 249 -3.27 0.86 14.84
C GLY A 249 -2.84 0.45 13.43
N GLN A 250 -3.24 -0.77 13.06
CA GLN A 250 -2.80 -1.42 11.82
C GLN A 250 -3.69 -1.05 10.64
N SER A 251 -3.08 -0.59 9.54
CA SER A 251 -3.70 -0.32 8.23
C SER A 251 -4.82 0.73 8.20
N CYS A 252 -5.49 1.02 9.31
CA CYS A 252 -6.46 2.10 9.39
C CYS A 252 -6.64 2.63 10.82
N ALA A 253 -7.05 3.89 10.90
CA ALA A 253 -7.56 4.50 12.11
C ALA A 253 -8.51 5.64 11.77
N THR A 254 -9.58 5.77 12.55
CA THR A 254 -10.52 6.89 12.48
C THR A 254 -10.30 7.81 13.67
N ILE A 255 -10.15 9.10 13.40
CA ILE A 255 -9.86 10.14 14.37
C ILE A 255 -11.01 11.13 14.38
N ASP A 256 -11.71 11.26 15.50
CA ASP A 256 -12.70 12.30 15.69
C ASP A 256 -11.96 13.60 16.08
N LEU A 257 -11.70 14.46 15.08
CA LEU A 257 -11.04 15.75 15.26
C LEU A 257 -11.94 16.72 16.06
N THR A 258 -13.25 16.63 15.80
CA THR A 258 -14.32 17.30 16.55
C THR A 258 -15.54 16.37 16.58
N PRO A 259 -16.60 16.65 17.37
CA PRO A 259 -17.80 15.81 17.40
C PRO A 259 -18.48 15.59 16.03
N ASN A 260 -18.23 16.48 15.06
CA ASN A 260 -18.83 16.43 13.73
C ASN A 260 -17.79 16.39 12.58
N CYS A 261 -16.50 16.17 12.90
CA CYS A 261 -15.44 16.14 11.89
C CYS A 261 -14.51 14.96 12.15
N THR A 262 -14.51 14.00 11.23
CA THR A 262 -13.69 12.80 11.32
C THR A 262 -12.61 12.76 10.23
N LEU A 263 -11.42 12.31 10.62
CA LEU A 263 -10.29 12.01 9.76
C LEU A 263 -10.06 10.51 9.79
N GLU A 264 -10.14 9.86 8.64
CA GLU A 264 -9.75 8.46 8.51
C GLU A 264 -8.40 8.37 7.80
N LEU A 265 -7.43 7.73 8.46
CA LEU A 265 -6.17 7.30 7.86
C LEU A 265 -6.34 5.87 7.37
N ARG A 266 -5.93 5.59 6.13
CA ARG A 266 -5.97 4.25 5.57
C ARG A 266 -4.73 3.92 4.75
N HIS A 267 -4.20 2.73 4.95
CA HIS A 267 -3.13 2.14 4.18
C HIS A 267 -3.64 0.85 3.52
N PRO A 268 -4.04 0.91 2.24
CA PRO A 268 -4.55 -0.24 1.51
C PRO A 268 -3.48 -1.32 1.31
N ILE A 269 -3.90 -2.55 1.01
CA ILE A 269 -3.00 -3.68 0.75
C ILE A 269 -3.02 -4.14 -0.72
N ASP A 270 -3.73 -3.43 -1.60
CA ASP A 270 -4.00 -3.82 -2.98
C ASP A 270 -3.04 -3.15 -3.99
N GLY A 271 -3.04 -3.60 -5.24
CA GLY A 271 -2.17 -2.97 -6.26
C GLY A 271 -2.61 -1.53 -6.62
N THR A 272 -1.64 -0.69 -6.97
CA THR A 272 -1.91 0.67 -7.50
C THR A 272 -2.60 0.62 -8.88
N ALA A 273 -3.39 1.66 -9.19
CA ALA A 273 -4.00 1.83 -10.51
C ALA A 273 -3.19 2.80 -11.39
N TYR A 274 -3.36 2.71 -12.72
CA TYR A 274 -2.79 3.70 -13.64
C TYR A 274 -3.35 5.11 -13.39
N ALA A 275 -4.68 5.22 -13.24
CA ALA A 275 -5.32 6.49 -12.92
C ALA A 275 -4.95 6.94 -11.49
N LEU A 276 -4.78 8.25 -11.27
CA LEU A 276 -4.40 8.81 -9.98
C LEU A 276 -5.46 8.50 -8.92
N SER A 277 -6.67 9.02 -9.14
CA SER A 277 -7.77 8.99 -8.17
C SER A 277 -8.62 7.71 -8.14
N TYR A 278 -8.51 6.83 -9.14
CA TYR A 278 -9.51 5.76 -9.38
C TYR A 278 -9.74 4.86 -8.17
N LYS A 279 -8.68 4.40 -7.51
CA LYS A 279 -8.78 3.48 -6.37
C LYS A 279 -9.53 4.11 -5.20
N ILE A 280 -9.18 5.36 -4.89
CA ILE A 280 -9.71 6.05 -3.72
C ILE A 280 -11.14 6.52 -3.97
N GLN A 281 -11.45 6.93 -5.20
CA GLN A 281 -12.84 7.18 -5.62
C GLN A 281 -13.71 5.94 -5.39
N LYS A 282 -13.23 4.75 -5.80
CA LYS A 282 -13.95 3.49 -5.58
C LYS A 282 -14.10 3.13 -4.11
N MET A 283 -13.12 3.42 -3.27
CA MET A 283 -13.24 3.24 -1.82
C MET A 283 -14.35 4.12 -1.23
N VAL A 284 -14.36 5.40 -1.56
CA VAL A 284 -15.40 6.33 -1.09
C VAL A 284 -16.78 6.01 -1.67
N GLU A 285 -16.84 5.45 -2.88
CA GLU A 285 -18.09 4.95 -3.46
C GLU A 285 -18.68 3.76 -2.69
N ALA A 286 -17.80 2.86 -2.23
CA ALA A 286 -18.18 1.64 -1.52
C ALA A 286 -18.60 1.88 -0.05
N MET A 287 -18.21 3.00 0.55
CA MET A 287 -18.65 3.36 1.91
C MET A 287 -20.16 3.67 1.95
N SER A 288 -20.84 3.21 3.00
CA SER A 288 -22.27 3.47 3.22
C SER A 288 -22.55 4.96 3.46
N GLY A 289 -23.80 5.39 3.32
CA GLY A 289 -24.22 6.73 3.74
C GLY A 289 -24.19 6.86 5.26
N GLY A 290 -23.58 7.91 5.79
CA GLY A 290 -23.43 8.12 7.25
C GLY A 290 -22.12 7.58 7.85
N GLU A 291 -21.44 6.66 7.17
CA GLU A 291 -20.15 6.09 7.61
C GLU A 291 -18.93 6.76 6.97
N LYS A 292 -19.15 7.68 6.01
CA LYS A 292 -18.05 8.36 5.31
C LYS A 292 -17.34 9.32 6.25
N PRO A 293 -16.00 9.29 6.30
CA PRO A 293 -15.26 10.30 7.04
C PRO A 293 -15.38 11.66 6.35
N ASN A 294 -15.18 12.75 7.10
CA ASN A 294 -15.11 14.08 6.50
C ASN A 294 -13.79 14.29 5.74
N ILE A 295 -12.71 13.70 6.25
CA ILE A 295 -11.37 13.73 5.66
C ILE A 295 -10.88 12.29 5.51
N PHE A 296 -10.45 11.90 4.31
CA PHE A 296 -9.93 10.57 4.01
C PHE A 296 -8.51 10.67 3.47
N ALA A 297 -7.54 10.21 4.24
CA ALA A 297 -6.13 10.27 3.90
C ALA A 297 -5.56 8.86 3.63
N VAL A 298 -4.96 8.68 2.46
CA VAL A 298 -4.54 7.37 1.95
C VAL A 298 -3.06 7.36 1.58
N GLY A 299 -2.32 6.40 2.13
CA GLY A 299 -0.92 6.09 1.77
C GLY A 299 -0.80 5.09 0.62
N HIS A 300 0.29 4.33 0.56
CA HIS A 300 0.54 3.13 -0.26
C HIS A 300 0.77 3.38 -1.76
N TYR A 301 -0.07 4.21 -2.39
CA TYR A 301 -0.06 4.33 -3.84
C TYR A 301 1.05 5.23 -4.39
N HIS A 302 1.82 5.88 -3.51
CA HIS A 302 2.95 6.77 -3.84
C HIS A 302 2.58 7.88 -4.84
N LYS A 303 1.40 8.47 -4.64
CA LYS A 303 0.86 9.59 -5.43
C LYS A 303 0.52 10.74 -4.50
N ALA A 304 0.69 11.96 -4.99
CA ALA A 304 0.24 13.17 -4.31
C ALA A 304 -1.01 13.68 -5.02
N GLU A 305 -2.14 13.74 -4.31
CA GLU A 305 -3.41 14.19 -4.88
C GLU A 305 -4.32 14.74 -3.78
N TYR A 306 -5.09 15.76 -4.12
CA TYR A 306 -6.24 16.22 -3.33
C TYR A 306 -7.45 16.37 -4.24
N PHE A 307 -8.61 15.87 -3.80
CA PHE A 307 -9.89 16.17 -4.43
C PHE A 307 -11.06 16.03 -3.45
N PHE A 308 -12.17 16.69 -3.74
CA PHE A 308 -13.39 16.62 -2.95
C PHE A 308 -14.44 15.80 -3.68
N TYR A 309 -14.94 14.72 -3.05
CA TYR A 309 -15.86 13.80 -3.70
C TYR A 309 -16.80 13.14 -2.69
N ARG A 310 -18.11 13.10 -3.01
CA ARG A 310 -19.19 12.58 -2.13
C ARG A 310 -19.13 13.13 -0.70
N ASN A 311 -18.88 14.43 -0.56
CA ASN A 311 -18.72 15.15 0.72
C ASN A 311 -17.53 14.72 1.58
N VAL A 312 -16.50 14.14 0.96
CA VAL A 312 -15.25 13.74 1.61
C VAL A 312 -14.09 14.53 1.02
N HIS A 313 -13.26 15.13 1.87
CA HIS A 313 -11.95 15.67 1.48
C HIS A 313 -10.95 14.54 1.38
N ILE A 314 -10.43 14.26 0.19
CA ILE A 314 -9.61 13.08 -0.07
C ILE A 314 -8.17 13.52 -0.33
N PHE A 315 -7.22 12.86 0.33
CA PHE A 315 -5.79 13.11 0.19
C PHE A 315 -5.03 11.81 -0.11
N GLN A 316 -4.10 11.89 -1.06
CA GLN A 316 -3.00 10.94 -1.20
C GLN A 316 -1.71 11.57 -0.69
N THR A 317 -1.04 10.91 0.25
CA THR A 317 0.04 11.49 1.05
C THR A 317 1.43 11.43 0.43
N ALA A 318 1.53 11.02 -0.84
CA ALA A 318 2.78 10.83 -1.57
C ALA A 318 3.70 9.75 -0.95
N CYS A 319 5.01 9.84 -1.18
CA CYS A 319 6.02 8.98 -0.53
C CYS A 319 7.36 9.72 -0.46
N PHE A 320 8.27 9.25 0.40
CA PHE A 320 9.60 9.83 0.56
C PHE A 320 10.67 9.11 -0.26
N LEU A 321 10.33 8.66 -1.48
CA LEU A 321 11.23 7.86 -2.32
C LEU A 321 11.38 8.37 -3.79
N PRO A 322 12.58 8.33 -4.40
CA PRO A 322 12.96 9.17 -5.55
C PRO A 322 13.08 8.48 -6.97
N TYR A 323 12.13 7.62 -7.33
CA TYR A 323 12.25 6.46 -8.25
C TYR A 323 12.65 6.56 -9.77
N THR A 324 13.42 7.52 -10.31
CA THR A 324 13.91 7.39 -11.73
C THR A 324 15.20 6.57 -11.84
N LEU A 325 15.30 5.58 -12.75
CA LEU A 325 16.45 4.69 -12.89
C LEU A 325 17.49 5.14 -13.93
N ILE A 326 18.77 5.05 -13.59
CA ILE A 326 19.98 5.36 -14.37
C ILE A 326 20.74 4.05 -14.65
N THR A 327 21.27 3.88 -15.86
CA THR A 327 22.09 2.70 -16.22
C THR A 327 23.53 2.87 -15.76
N MET A 328 23.99 1.91 -14.97
CA MET A 328 25.35 1.86 -14.43
C MET A 328 26.31 1.21 -15.43
N ALA A 329 27.61 1.36 -15.19
CA ALA A 329 28.69 0.79 -16.00
C ALA A 329 28.57 -0.72 -16.26
N ASP A 330 28.08 -1.45 -15.26
CA ASP A 330 27.92 -2.91 -15.25
C ASP A 330 26.58 -3.36 -15.89
N GLY A 331 25.81 -2.43 -16.47
CA GLY A 331 24.51 -2.69 -17.06
C GLY A 331 23.36 -2.76 -16.06
N THR A 332 23.62 -2.63 -14.76
CA THR A 332 22.57 -2.55 -13.74
C THR A 332 21.85 -1.20 -13.77
N ARG A 333 20.74 -1.09 -13.03
CA ARG A 333 19.97 0.14 -12.89
C ARG A 333 20.05 0.65 -11.45
N LYS A 334 20.28 1.95 -11.27
CA LYS A 334 20.35 2.63 -9.97
C LYS A 334 19.44 3.85 -9.98
N ARG A 335 18.74 4.19 -8.90
CA ARG A 335 17.91 5.42 -8.93
C ARG A 335 18.80 6.65 -9.06
N ILE A 336 18.26 7.69 -9.69
CA ILE A 336 18.94 8.95 -9.95
C ILE A 336 19.34 9.67 -8.67
N SER A 337 18.54 9.53 -7.61
CA SER A 337 18.86 10.00 -6.26
C SER A 337 20.03 9.29 -5.61
N ASP A 338 20.29 8.05 -6.02
CA ASP A 338 21.27 7.17 -5.43
C ASP A 338 22.60 7.26 -6.19
N ILE A 339 22.62 7.99 -7.31
CA ILE A 339 23.83 8.33 -8.04
C ILE A 339 24.67 9.26 -7.19
N LYS A 340 25.96 8.93 -7.05
CA LYS A 340 26.94 9.68 -6.29
C LYS A 340 28.09 10.12 -7.20
N VAL A 341 28.74 11.21 -6.82
CA VAL A 341 30.06 11.54 -7.37
C VAL A 341 30.98 10.34 -7.16
N GLY A 342 31.54 9.85 -8.25
CA GLY A 342 32.41 8.68 -8.28
C GLY A 342 31.78 7.42 -8.84
N ASP A 343 30.44 7.33 -8.92
CA ASP A 343 29.78 6.23 -9.61
C ASP A 343 30.17 6.22 -11.10
N TYR A 344 30.18 5.04 -11.71
CA TYR A 344 30.39 4.92 -13.15
C TYR A 344 29.07 4.61 -13.86
N VAL A 345 28.70 5.45 -14.82
CA VAL A 345 27.44 5.37 -15.58
C VAL A 345 27.73 5.24 -17.07
N ILE A 346 26.81 4.62 -17.80
CA ILE A 346 26.89 4.55 -19.27
C ILE A 346 26.36 5.86 -19.85
N THR A 347 27.15 6.51 -20.71
CA THR A 347 26.71 7.74 -21.41
C THR A 347 25.94 7.42 -22.69
N HIS A 348 25.37 8.47 -23.31
CA HIS A 348 24.70 8.38 -24.62
C HIS A 348 25.62 7.86 -25.76
N ASN A 349 26.94 7.89 -25.59
CA ASN A 349 27.90 7.34 -26.55
C ASN A 349 28.28 5.88 -26.25
N ASN A 350 27.54 5.21 -25.36
CA ASN A 350 27.76 3.84 -24.92
C ASN A 350 29.15 3.57 -24.33
N ASN A 351 29.80 4.62 -23.82
CA ASN A 351 31.02 4.50 -23.03
C ASN A 351 30.72 4.79 -21.56
N THR A 352 31.54 4.22 -20.68
CA THR A 352 31.41 4.42 -19.25
C THR A 352 32.13 5.69 -18.82
N LYS A 353 31.49 6.53 -18.00
CA LYS A 353 32.10 7.71 -17.39
C LYS A 353 31.83 7.76 -15.90
N LYS A 354 32.79 8.32 -15.17
CA LYS A 354 32.67 8.62 -13.74
C LYS A 354 31.80 9.86 -13.55
N VAL A 355 30.84 9.79 -12.65
CA VAL A 355 30.01 10.92 -12.22
C VAL A 355 30.92 11.87 -11.44
N THR A 356 31.00 13.12 -11.88
CA THR A 356 31.84 14.15 -11.23
C THR A 356 31.04 15.07 -10.32
N GLU A 357 29.73 15.16 -10.54
CA GLU A 357 28.84 16.06 -9.82
C GLU A 357 27.41 15.51 -9.83
N VAL A 358 26.62 15.87 -8.81
CA VAL A 358 25.17 15.58 -8.73
C VAL A 358 24.42 16.89 -8.54
N PHE A 359 23.39 17.11 -9.36
CA PHE A 359 22.63 18.37 -9.35
C PHE A 359 21.40 18.28 -8.45
N LYS A 360 21.26 19.23 -7.52
CA LYS A 360 20.07 19.40 -6.69
C LYS A 360 19.66 20.87 -6.70
N ARG A 361 18.43 21.16 -7.14
CA ARG A 361 17.87 22.52 -7.13
C ARG A 361 16.38 22.51 -6.81
N LYS A 362 15.88 23.61 -6.25
CA LYS A 362 14.44 23.89 -6.21
C LYS A 362 14.01 24.35 -7.61
N TYR A 363 12.83 23.95 -8.08
CA TYR A 363 12.29 24.34 -9.39
C TYR A 363 10.85 24.82 -9.24
N SER A 364 10.50 25.89 -9.95
CA SER A 364 9.15 26.43 -10.09
C SER A 364 8.95 26.71 -11.58
N GLY A 365 7.95 26.07 -12.18
CA GLY A 365 7.70 26.14 -13.62
C GLY A 365 6.96 24.89 -14.11
N ASP A 366 6.65 24.88 -15.41
CA ASP A 366 5.92 23.78 -16.04
C ASP A 366 6.80 22.54 -16.24
N PHE A 367 6.15 21.39 -16.25
CA PHE A 367 6.74 20.12 -16.66
C PHE A 367 6.24 19.71 -18.04
N TYR A 368 7.17 19.32 -18.89
CA TYR A 368 6.92 18.90 -20.25
C TYR A 368 6.93 17.38 -20.33
N LYS A 369 5.94 16.81 -21.01
CA LYS A 369 5.76 15.37 -21.16
C LYS A 369 5.99 14.96 -22.62
N LEU A 370 7.07 14.22 -22.87
CA LEU A 370 7.44 13.69 -24.17
C LEU A 370 7.12 12.20 -24.25
N ASN A 371 6.22 11.81 -25.15
CA ASN A 371 5.97 10.41 -25.50
C ASN A 371 6.69 10.07 -26.80
N TYR A 372 7.65 9.14 -26.74
CA TYR A 372 8.53 8.78 -27.86
C TYR A 372 8.29 7.35 -28.37
N GLY A 373 7.15 6.76 -28.02
CA GLY A 373 6.77 5.40 -28.39
C GLY A 373 5.25 5.25 -28.53
N ARG A 374 4.69 4.23 -27.88
CA ARG A 374 3.23 4.07 -27.83
C ARG A 374 2.63 5.09 -26.85
N LYS A 375 1.57 5.78 -27.28
CA LYS A 375 0.78 6.67 -26.39
C LYS A 375 0.30 5.89 -25.16
N ASN A 376 0.32 6.55 -24.00
CA ASN A 376 -0.12 6.01 -22.69
C ASN A 376 0.74 4.86 -22.13
N ARG A 377 2.02 4.78 -22.52
CA ARG A 377 3.00 3.87 -21.93
C ARG A 377 3.97 4.65 -21.04
N PRO A 378 3.90 4.50 -19.69
CA PRO A 378 4.81 5.19 -18.77
C PRO A 378 6.28 4.85 -19.04
N ASP A 379 6.54 3.60 -19.43
CA ASP A 379 7.86 3.11 -19.83
C ASP A 379 8.39 3.75 -21.12
N GLN A 380 7.59 4.54 -21.86
CA GLN A 380 7.94 5.20 -23.12
C GLN A 380 7.57 6.69 -23.09
N THR A 381 7.53 7.26 -21.89
CA THR A 381 7.20 8.66 -21.66
C THR A 381 8.16 9.27 -20.64
N ILE A 382 8.70 10.44 -20.96
CA ILE A 382 9.52 11.25 -20.06
C ILE A 382 8.71 12.48 -19.65
N THR A 383 8.76 12.82 -18.36
CA THR A 383 8.28 14.10 -17.83
C THR A 383 9.48 14.84 -17.24
N ALA A 384 9.76 16.07 -17.69
CA ALA A 384 10.93 16.82 -17.26
C ALA A 384 10.68 18.34 -17.25
N THR A 385 11.60 19.09 -16.62
CA THR A 385 11.60 20.56 -16.63
C THR A 385 11.87 21.12 -18.03
N GLU A 386 11.47 22.37 -18.27
CA GLU A 386 11.40 22.95 -19.61
C GLU A 386 12.72 22.93 -20.40
N GLU A 387 13.84 23.10 -19.70
CA GLU A 387 15.19 23.15 -20.25
C GLU A 387 15.88 21.78 -20.33
N HIS A 388 15.21 20.71 -19.90
CA HIS A 388 15.80 19.37 -19.87
C HIS A 388 16.22 18.93 -21.27
N PRO A 389 17.51 18.66 -21.53
CA PRO A 389 17.99 18.38 -22.87
C PRO A 389 17.62 16.96 -23.32
N ILE A 390 17.05 16.83 -24.50
CA ILE A 390 16.75 15.58 -25.18
C ILE A 390 17.67 15.46 -26.40
N LEU A 391 18.39 14.35 -26.50
CA LEU A 391 19.20 14.07 -27.68
C LEU A 391 18.27 13.65 -28.81
N VAL A 392 18.27 14.43 -29.89
CA VAL A 392 17.48 14.17 -31.08
C VAL A 392 18.36 14.18 -32.33
N GLU A 393 17.88 13.53 -33.38
CA GLU A 393 18.36 13.75 -34.74
C GLU A 393 17.33 14.59 -35.47
N ARG A 394 17.76 15.77 -35.91
CA ARG A 394 16.97 16.74 -36.67
C ARG A 394 17.74 17.11 -37.92
N ASN A 395 17.13 16.91 -39.10
CA ASN A 395 17.73 17.19 -40.40
C ASN A 395 19.10 16.48 -40.62
N GLY A 396 19.19 15.21 -40.22
CA GLY A 396 20.41 14.40 -40.37
C GLY A 396 21.57 14.80 -39.43
N LYS A 397 21.32 15.71 -38.48
CA LYS A 397 22.31 16.11 -37.46
C LYS A 397 21.83 15.75 -36.07
N LYS A 398 22.68 15.03 -35.33
CA LYS A 398 22.47 14.78 -33.90
C LYS A 398 22.74 16.05 -33.10
N GLN A 399 21.80 16.44 -32.26
CA GLN A 399 21.90 17.64 -31.43
C GLN A 399 21.05 17.52 -30.17
N TRP A 400 21.46 18.22 -29.11
CA TRP A 400 20.67 18.34 -27.88
C TRP A 400 19.66 19.48 -28.02
N VAL A 401 18.40 19.19 -27.74
CA VAL A 401 17.30 20.15 -27.81
C VAL A 401 16.56 20.12 -26.48
N GLN A 402 16.25 21.29 -25.91
CA GLN A 402 15.42 21.38 -24.71
C GLN A 402 14.06 20.71 -24.95
N ILE A 403 13.53 19.97 -23.98
CA ILE A 403 12.29 19.19 -24.12
C ILE A 403 11.11 20.04 -24.62
N LYS A 404 11.04 21.32 -24.21
CA LYS A 404 10.01 22.27 -24.69
C LYS A 404 10.06 22.54 -26.19
N ASN A 405 11.21 22.35 -26.82
CA ASN A 405 11.49 22.62 -28.23
C ASN A 405 11.57 21.34 -29.09
N VAL A 406 11.30 20.17 -28.51
CA VAL A 406 11.21 18.91 -29.25
C VAL A 406 9.90 18.89 -30.03
N THR A 407 9.99 18.49 -31.30
CA THR A 407 8.86 18.45 -32.24
C THR A 407 8.62 17.03 -32.74
N SER A 408 7.47 16.80 -33.39
CA SER A 408 7.15 15.48 -33.96
C SER A 408 8.05 15.03 -35.11
N ASN A 409 8.86 15.93 -35.67
CA ASN A 409 9.79 15.63 -36.77
C ASN A 409 11.17 15.18 -36.26
N ASP A 410 11.38 15.18 -34.95
CA ASP A 410 12.63 14.77 -34.33
C ASP A 410 12.68 13.26 -34.09
N TYR A 411 13.84 12.65 -34.34
CA TYR A 411 14.10 11.28 -33.94
C TYR A 411 14.79 11.26 -32.58
N VAL A 412 14.10 10.79 -31.54
CA VAL A 412 14.60 10.73 -30.17
C VAL A 412 15.45 9.46 -29.98
N PHE A 413 16.63 9.60 -29.38
CA PHE A 413 17.49 8.47 -29.06
C PHE A 413 17.03 7.76 -27.78
N THR A 414 17.03 6.42 -27.78
CA THR A 414 16.67 5.58 -26.63
C THR A 414 17.69 4.45 -26.45
N SER A 415 17.70 3.81 -25.28
CA SER A 415 18.56 2.65 -25.03
C SER A 415 18.21 1.50 -26.00
N SER A 416 19.23 0.82 -26.52
CA SER A 416 19.04 -0.35 -27.38
C SER A 416 19.17 -1.65 -26.60
N LYS A 417 18.52 -2.70 -27.10
CA LYS A 417 18.77 -4.11 -26.76
C LYS A 417 18.99 -4.91 -28.06
N PRO A 418 19.64 -6.07 -28.03
CA PRO A 418 19.75 -6.91 -29.22
C PRO A 418 18.39 -7.47 -29.63
N CYS A 419 18.16 -7.56 -30.94
CA CYS A 419 17.00 -8.22 -31.53
C CYS A 419 16.96 -9.69 -31.10
N ASP A 420 15.80 -10.15 -30.63
CA ASP A 420 15.63 -11.51 -30.11
C ASP A 420 15.87 -12.60 -31.19
N CYS A 421 15.95 -12.22 -32.47
CA CYS A 421 16.18 -13.13 -33.60
C CYS A 421 17.59 -13.03 -34.20
N CYS A 422 18.08 -11.82 -34.50
CA CYS A 422 19.34 -11.62 -35.24
C CYS A 422 20.41 -10.85 -34.47
N GLY A 423 20.13 -10.40 -33.25
CA GLY A 423 21.08 -9.62 -32.45
C GLY A 423 21.22 -8.14 -32.84
N GLU A 424 20.66 -7.70 -33.97
CA GLU A 424 20.68 -6.27 -34.39
C GLU A 424 20.17 -5.33 -33.28
N PRO A 425 20.83 -4.18 -33.02
CA PRO A 425 20.36 -3.24 -32.00
C PRO A 425 18.98 -2.67 -32.34
N ILE A 426 18.05 -2.80 -31.40
CA ILE A 426 16.70 -2.27 -31.49
C ILE A 426 16.35 -1.48 -30.23
N PRO A 427 15.43 -0.50 -30.27
CA PRO A 427 14.94 0.16 -29.06
C PRO A 427 14.51 -0.86 -28.00
N TYR A 428 14.84 -0.61 -26.72
CA TYR A 428 14.65 -1.58 -25.62
C TYR A 428 13.21 -2.13 -25.50
N PHE A 429 12.21 -1.40 -25.98
CA PHE A 429 10.80 -1.77 -25.95
C PHE A 429 10.33 -2.61 -27.15
N LEU A 430 11.17 -2.84 -28.17
CA LEU A 430 10.87 -3.72 -29.30
C LEU A 430 11.48 -5.10 -29.08
N LYS A 431 10.87 -6.15 -29.63
CA LYS A 431 11.41 -7.52 -29.55
C LYS A 431 12.21 -7.94 -30.79
N LEU A 432 11.79 -7.47 -31.96
CA LEU A 432 12.37 -7.82 -33.25
C LEU A 432 12.71 -6.55 -34.04
N CYS A 433 13.79 -6.60 -34.82
CA CYS A 433 14.13 -5.54 -35.77
C CYS A 433 13.19 -5.57 -36.99
N LYS A 434 13.17 -4.49 -37.76
CA LYS A 434 12.34 -4.37 -38.98
C LYS A 434 12.57 -5.50 -40.02
N ASN A 435 13.75 -6.10 -40.02
CA ASN A 435 14.09 -7.19 -40.95
C ASN A 435 13.63 -8.56 -40.43
N CYS A 436 13.60 -8.74 -39.11
CA CYS A 436 13.16 -9.98 -38.46
C CYS A 436 11.68 -9.99 -38.12
N ASN A 437 11.05 -8.82 -37.99
CA ASN A 437 9.64 -8.70 -37.71
C ASN A 437 8.84 -9.09 -38.97
N PRO A 438 8.08 -10.21 -38.95
CA PRO A 438 7.32 -10.66 -40.12
C PRO A 438 6.30 -9.63 -40.59
N MET A 439 5.85 -8.76 -39.69
CA MET A 439 4.89 -7.69 -39.98
C MET A 439 5.48 -6.51 -40.77
N ASP A 440 6.81 -6.39 -40.81
CA ASP A 440 7.51 -5.31 -41.53
C ASP A 440 7.96 -5.76 -42.93
N ASN A 441 7.98 -7.07 -43.22
CA ASN A 441 8.17 -7.59 -44.57
C ASN A 441 6.92 -7.34 -45.43
N LYS A 442 7.04 -6.56 -46.51
CA LYS A 442 5.92 -6.17 -47.37
C LYS A 442 5.14 -7.39 -47.91
N LYS A 443 5.83 -8.43 -48.39
CA LYS A 443 5.21 -9.64 -48.96
C LYS A 443 4.50 -10.47 -47.89
N THR A 444 5.12 -10.62 -46.72
CA THR A 444 4.53 -11.34 -45.58
C THR A 444 3.36 -10.57 -44.98
N ARG A 445 3.48 -9.25 -44.85
CA ARG A 445 2.43 -8.35 -44.39
C ARG A 445 1.25 -8.34 -45.35
N GLU A 446 1.48 -8.32 -46.67
CA GLU A 446 0.43 -8.38 -47.70
C GLU A 446 -0.26 -9.75 -47.67
N LYS A 447 0.50 -10.84 -47.67
CA LYS A 447 -0.02 -12.20 -47.54
C LYS A 447 -0.84 -12.38 -46.26
N LEU A 448 -0.33 -11.93 -45.12
CA LEU A 448 -1.06 -11.94 -43.84
C LEU A 448 -2.26 -10.99 -43.87
N SER A 449 -2.18 -9.86 -44.59
CA SER A 449 -3.29 -8.90 -44.74
C SER A 449 -4.46 -9.45 -45.56
N GLU A 450 -4.20 -10.44 -46.42
CA GLU A 450 -5.16 -11.14 -47.25
C GLU A 450 -5.73 -12.41 -46.58
N THR A 451 -5.09 -12.90 -45.52
CA THR A 451 -5.67 -13.98 -44.69
C THR A 451 -6.87 -13.47 -43.87
N ARG A 452 -7.83 -14.34 -43.56
CA ARG A 452 -8.94 -14.03 -42.63
C ARG A 452 -8.36 -13.62 -41.26
N GLY A 453 -8.28 -12.32 -41.01
CA GLY A 453 -7.62 -11.72 -39.82
C GLY A 453 -6.55 -10.67 -40.14
N GLY A 454 -6.26 -10.45 -41.42
CA GLY A 454 -5.22 -9.57 -41.92
C GLY A 454 -5.45 -8.07 -41.77
N PHE A 455 -4.35 -7.34 -41.57
CA PHE A 455 -4.22 -5.90 -41.27
C PHE A 455 -4.71 -4.90 -42.34
N LYS A 456 -5.67 -5.25 -43.22
CA LYS A 456 -6.57 -4.20 -43.74
C LYS A 456 -7.47 -3.77 -42.59
N LYS A 457 -6.90 -2.97 -41.67
CA LYS A 457 -7.67 -2.11 -40.78
C LYS A 457 -8.40 -1.11 -41.66
N THR A 458 -9.55 -1.51 -42.22
CA THR A 458 -10.69 -0.63 -42.03
C THR A 458 -10.87 -0.61 -40.52
N ARG A 459 -10.38 0.46 -39.89
CA ARG A 459 -10.63 0.70 -38.48
C ARG A 459 -12.15 0.70 -38.39
N ALA A 460 -12.74 -0.42 -37.96
CA ALA A 460 -14.17 -0.46 -37.77
C ALA A 460 -14.45 0.65 -36.78
N LYS A 461 -15.15 1.72 -37.22
CA LYS A 461 -15.47 2.88 -36.38
C LYS A 461 -16.27 2.47 -35.12
N THR A 462 -16.70 1.21 -35.07
CA THR A 462 -17.46 0.55 -34.02
C THR A 462 -16.86 -0.82 -33.71
N SER A 463 -16.74 -1.17 -32.43
CA SER A 463 -16.31 -2.50 -31.98
C SER A 463 -17.26 -3.58 -32.48
N SER A 464 -16.79 -4.82 -32.61
CA SER A 464 -17.60 -5.96 -33.07
C SER A 464 -18.88 -6.13 -32.25
N GLY A 465 -18.82 -5.92 -30.93
CA GLY A 465 -19.99 -5.93 -30.05
C GLY A 465 -21.01 -4.81 -30.34
N ILE A 466 -20.56 -3.60 -30.69
CA ILE A 466 -21.48 -2.50 -31.05
C ILE A 466 -22.16 -2.77 -32.40
N LYS A 467 -21.44 -3.39 -33.34
CA LYS A 467 -22.04 -3.81 -34.62
C LYS A 467 -23.09 -4.90 -34.42
N HIS A 468 -22.76 -5.91 -33.61
CA HIS A 468 -23.69 -6.98 -33.27
C HIS A 468 -24.94 -6.46 -32.55
N LEU A 469 -24.77 -5.55 -31.58
CA LEU A 469 -25.88 -4.87 -30.91
C LEU A 469 -26.81 -4.14 -31.89
N LYS A 470 -26.24 -3.35 -32.81
CA LYS A 470 -27.04 -2.55 -33.74
C LYS A 470 -27.69 -3.36 -34.85
N LYS A 471 -27.00 -4.36 -35.37
CA LYS A 471 -27.43 -5.11 -36.57
C LYS A 471 -28.33 -6.29 -36.22
N ASP A 472 -28.07 -6.94 -35.09
CA ASP A 472 -28.67 -8.23 -34.78
C ASP A 472 -29.57 -8.14 -33.53
N ILE A 473 -29.04 -7.61 -32.41
CA ILE A 473 -29.77 -7.63 -31.12
C ILE A 473 -30.92 -6.61 -31.08
N ILE A 474 -30.70 -5.37 -31.52
CA ILE A 474 -31.76 -4.33 -31.51
C ILE A 474 -32.93 -4.71 -32.42
N PRO A 475 -32.71 -5.11 -33.69
CA PRO A 475 -33.81 -5.56 -34.56
C PRO A 475 -34.57 -6.76 -33.98
N PHE A 476 -33.86 -7.76 -33.46
CA PHE A 476 -34.48 -8.88 -32.76
C PHE A 476 -35.37 -8.42 -31.59
N CYS A 477 -34.88 -7.51 -30.75
CA CYS A 477 -35.67 -6.95 -29.65
C CYS A 477 -36.90 -6.18 -30.14
N ASP A 478 -36.79 -5.44 -31.24
CA ASP A 478 -37.91 -4.67 -31.79
C ASP A 478 -38.98 -5.57 -32.42
N ASP A 479 -38.61 -6.68 -33.04
CA ASP A 479 -39.56 -7.68 -33.52
C ASP A 479 -40.25 -8.41 -32.36
N MET A 480 -39.47 -8.80 -31.34
CA MET A 480 -40.02 -9.41 -30.13
C MET A 480 -41.00 -8.48 -29.40
N LYS A 481 -40.78 -7.16 -29.40
CA LYS A 481 -41.74 -6.18 -28.86
C LYS A 481 -43.07 -6.21 -29.62
N LYS A 482 -43.06 -6.37 -30.95
CA LYS A 482 -44.29 -6.50 -31.76
C LYS A 482 -45.06 -7.76 -31.38
N ASP A 483 -44.34 -8.81 -31.00
CA ASP A 483 -44.89 -10.06 -30.50
C ASP A 483 -45.31 -9.99 -29.01
N GLY A 484 -45.32 -8.79 -28.41
CA GLY A 484 -45.82 -8.56 -27.05
C GLY A 484 -44.82 -8.82 -25.93
N TRP A 485 -43.52 -8.93 -26.22
CA TRP A 485 -42.49 -9.05 -25.19
C TRP A 485 -42.09 -7.70 -24.60
N GLN A 486 -41.90 -7.65 -23.27
CA GLN A 486 -41.16 -6.58 -22.61
C GLN A 486 -39.67 -6.93 -22.61
N ILE A 487 -38.92 -6.49 -23.61
CA ILE A 487 -37.53 -6.92 -23.84
C ILE A 487 -36.55 -5.74 -23.89
N VAL A 488 -35.38 -5.93 -23.26
CA VAL A 488 -34.32 -4.93 -23.12
C VAL A 488 -32.99 -5.50 -23.62
N PRO A 489 -32.29 -4.84 -24.56
CA PRO A 489 -30.92 -5.19 -24.93
C PRO A 489 -29.92 -4.72 -23.86
N ILE A 490 -28.96 -5.57 -23.48
CA ILE A 490 -28.11 -5.34 -22.29
C ILE A 490 -26.80 -4.60 -22.61
N GLY A 491 -26.39 -4.56 -23.88
CA GLY A 491 -25.29 -3.72 -24.37
C GLY A 491 -24.12 -4.50 -24.96
N ALA A 492 -23.21 -3.79 -25.63
CA ALA A 492 -22.13 -4.40 -26.42
C ALA A 492 -21.11 -5.12 -25.51
N GLY A 493 -21.08 -6.45 -25.58
CA GLY A 493 -20.14 -7.28 -24.82
C GLY A 493 -20.59 -7.62 -23.40
N VAL A 494 -21.87 -7.39 -23.08
CA VAL A 494 -22.50 -7.83 -21.84
C VAL A 494 -23.34 -9.07 -22.13
N ILE A 495 -23.43 -9.99 -21.17
CA ILE A 495 -24.09 -11.29 -21.28
C ILE A 495 -25.27 -11.28 -20.28
N PRO A 496 -26.51 -11.63 -20.69
CA PRO A 496 -26.96 -12.02 -22.04
C PRO A 496 -27.04 -10.84 -23.02
N ASP A 497 -27.29 -11.12 -24.30
CA ASP A 497 -27.49 -10.08 -25.33
C ASP A 497 -28.78 -9.26 -25.09
N ALA A 498 -29.86 -9.94 -24.68
CA ALA A 498 -31.11 -9.33 -24.29
C ALA A 498 -31.82 -10.09 -23.16
N VAL A 499 -32.64 -9.38 -22.40
CA VAL A 499 -33.50 -9.93 -21.34
C VAL A 499 -34.94 -9.57 -21.66
N GLY A 500 -35.80 -10.57 -21.79
CA GLY A 500 -37.22 -10.41 -22.11
C GLY A 500 -38.13 -10.92 -21.00
N PHE A 501 -39.26 -10.26 -20.83
CA PHE A 501 -40.34 -10.68 -19.95
C PHE A 501 -41.65 -10.82 -20.74
N LYS A 502 -42.30 -11.97 -20.62
CA LYS A 502 -43.62 -12.23 -21.21
C LYS A 502 -44.33 -13.33 -20.44
N ASP A 503 -45.64 -13.18 -20.24
CA ASP A 503 -46.50 -14.16 -19.57
C ASP A 503 -45.97 -14.62 -18.19
N GLY A 504 -45.40 -13.68 -17.41
CA GLY A 504 -44.88 -13.96 -16.07
C GLY A 504 -43.46 -14.57 -16.03
N LYS A 505 -42.81 -14.76 -17.19
CA LYS A 505 -41.50 -15.42 -17.29
C LYS A 505 -40.40 -14.45 -17.73
N ILE A 506 -39.24 -14.54 -17.10
CA ILE A 506 -37.99 -13.86 -17.46
C ILE A 506 -37.13 -14.79 -18.30
N VAL A 507 -36.85 -14.41 -19.55
CA VAL A 507 -36.08 -15.21 -20.52
C VAL A 507 -34.85 -14.42 -20.97
N LEU A 508 -33.68 -15.08 -20.92
CA LEU A 508 -32.47 -14.54 -21.51
C LEU A 508 -32.35 -14.97 -22.97
N PHE A 509 -31.93 -14.04 -23.82
CA PHE A 509 -31.74 -14.29 -25.24
C PHE A 509 -30.27 -14.08 -25.64
N GLU A 510 -29.76 -15.02 -26.42
CA GLU A 510 -28.45 -14.98 -27.08
C GLU A 510 -28.68 -15.01 -28.58
N VAL A 511 -28.24 -13.98 -29.29
CA VAL A 511 -28.45 -13.86 -30.74
C VAL A 511 -27.16 -14.30 -31.43
N GLU A 512 -27.11 -15.52 -31.97
CA GLU A 512 -25.85 -16.15 -32.36
C GLU A 512 -25.83 -16.58 -33.84
N SER A 513 -24.65 -16.48 -34.46
CA SER A 513 -24.40 -16.90 -35.84
C SER A 513 -23.37 -18.04 -35.94
N SER A 514 -22.73 -18.39 -34.83
CA SER A 514 -21.73 -19.44 -34.71
C SER A 514 -22.37 -20.82 -34.69
N LYS A 515 -21.72 -21.80 -35.32
CA LYS A 515 -22.18 -23.21 -35.38
C LYS A 515 -21.19 -24.18 -34.73
N ASN A 516 -21.67 -25.40 -34.48
CA ASN A 516 -20.87 -26.56 -34.05
C ASN A 516 -20.08 -26.29 -32.75
N GLN A 517 -18.81 -26.74 -32.69
CA GLN A 517 -17.97 -26.68 -31.48
C GLN A 517 -17.87 -25.26 -30.87
N LEU A 518 -17.93 -24.21 -31.70
CA LEU A 518 -17.87 -22.83 -31.21
C LEU A 518 -19.16 -22.41 -30.50
N LEU A 519 -20.31 -22.89 -30.96
CA LEU A 519 -21.60 -22.67 -30.28
C LEU A 519 -21.62 -23.39 -28.93
N GLU A 520 -21.13 -24.63 -28.89
CA GLU A 520 -21.06 -25.41 -27.65
C GLU A 520 -20.09 -24.79 -26.63
N PHE A 521 -18.94 -24.26 -27.08
CA PHE A 521 -18.05 -23.48 -26.22
C PHE A 521 -18.75 -22.24 -25.63
N LYS A 522 -19.56 -21.54 -26.42
CA LYS A 522 -20.30 -20.36 -25.96
C LYS A 522 -21.42 -20.74 -25.00
N LYS A 523 -22.14 -21.83 -25.23
CA LYS A 523 -23.19 -22.33 -24.31
C LYS A 523 -22.64 -22.70 -22.94
N ALA A 524 -21.39 -23.19 -22.89
CA ALA A 524 -20.74 -23.56 -21.62
C ALA A 524 -20.70 -22.41 -20.60
N LYS A 525 -20.79 -21.14 -21.04
CA LYS A 525 -20.78 -19.97 -20.15
C LYS A 525 -21.96 -19.90 -19.18
N TYR A 526 -23.07 -20.61 -19.46
CA TYR A 526 -24.26 -20.63 -18.61
C TYR A 526 -24.40 -21.90 -17.76
N LYS A 527 -23.53 -22.90 -17.95
CA LYS A 527 -23.66 -24.21 -17.31
C LYS A 527 -23.67 -24.14 -15.78
N ASP A 528 -22.87 -23.22 -15.22
CA ASP A 528 -22.74 -22.99 -13.77
C ASP A 528 -22.89 -21.50 -13.39
N ALA A 529 -23.51 -20.69 -14.28
CA ALA A 529 -23.64 -19.26 -14.04
C ALA A 529 -24.74 -18.99 -13.00
N PRO A 530 -24.49 -18.20 -11.94
CA PRO A 530 -25.51 -17.89 -10.93
C PRO A 530 -26.79 -17.30 -11.53
N ILE A 531 -26.68 -16.53 -12.61
CA ILE A 531 -27.81 -15.91 -13.32
C ILE A 531 -28.84 -16.94 -13.81
N SER A 532 -28.41 -18.16 -14.15
CA SER A 532 -29.28 -19.23 -14.62
C SER A 532 -30.32 -19.67 -13.56
N SER A 533 -30.09 -19.33 -12.28
CA SER A 533 -31.03 -19.61 -11.19
C SER A 533 -32.11 -18.53 -10.97
N TYR A 534 -31.99 -17.39 -11.64
CA TYR A 534 -32.88 -16.22 -11.49
C TYR A 534 -33.79 -15.99 -12.70
N VAL A 535 -33.76 -16.90 -13.68
CA VAL A 535 -34.41 -16.76 -14.98
C VAL A 535 -35.13 -18.06 -15.33
N ASP A 536 -36.24 -17.95 -16.05
CA ASP A 536 -37.10 -19.09 -16.38
C ASP A 536 -36.60 -19.87 -17.60
N ASP A 537 -35.86 -19.24 -18.50
CA ASP A 537 -35.34 -19.86 -19.73
C ASP A 537 -34.15 -19.09 -20.32
N ILE A 538 -33.31 -19.78 -21.09
CA ILE A 538 -32.19 -19.19 -21.86
C ILE A 538 -32.30 -19.67 -23.31
N ARG A 539 -32.65 -18.76 -24.22
CA ARG A 539 -32.89 -19.05 -25.63
C ARG A 539 -31.74 -18.59 -26.50
N TRP A 540 -31.30 -19.48 -27.37
CA TRP A 540 -30.29 -19.20 -28.39
C TRP A 540 -30.98 -19.06 -29.74
N ILE A 541 -30.91 -17.86 -30.32
CA ILE A 541 -31.52 -17.51 -31.60
C ILE A 541 -30.45 -17.61 -32.69
N ASP A 542 -30.63 -18.52 -33.64
CA ASP A 542 -29.71 -18.68 -34.78
C ASP A 542 -30.06 -17.68 -35.89
N ILE A 543 -29.14 -16.75 -36.16
CA ILE A 543 -29.26 -15.73 -37.23
C ILE A 543 -28.29 -15.99 -38.40
N SER A 544 -27.76 -17.20 -38.50
CA SER A 544 -26.73 -17.53 -39.50
C SER A 544 -27.20 -17.49 -40.94
N ASP A 545 -28.49 -17.70 -41.21
CA ASP A 545 -29.06 -17.65 -42.56
C ASP A 545 -29.41 -16.22 -43.00
N GLU A 546 -29.84 -15.34 -42.09
CA GLU A 546 -30.10 -13.91 -42.36
C GLU A 546 -28.82 -13.14 -42.75
N ARG A 547 -27.64 -13.65 -42.37
CA ARG A 547 -26.35 -13.08 -42.77
C ARG A 547 -25.89 -13.46 -44.17
N LYS A 548 -26.53 -14.42 -44.85
CA LYS A 548 -26.15 -14.85 -46.21
C LYS A 548 -26.68 -13.93 -47.31
N GLU A 549 -27.69 -13.11 -47.03
CA GLU A 549 -28.34 -12.23 -48.02
C GLU A 549 -27.82 -10.78 -48.04
N GLN A 550 -26.76 -10.45 -47.29
CA GLN A 550 -26.16 -9.11 -47.34
C GLN A 550 -24.76 -9.16 -47.97
N PRO A 551 -24.48 -8.28 -48.96
CA PRO A 551 -23.22 -8.29 -49.72
C PRO A 551 -21.97 -8.04 -48.87
#